data_AF-A0A928FIE5-F1
#
_entry.id   AF-A0A928FIE5-F1
#
_cell.length_a   1.000
_cell.length_b   1.000
_cell.length_c   1.000
_cell.angle_alpha   90.00
_cell.angle_beta   90.00
_cell.angle_gamma   90.00
#
_symmetry.space_group_name_H-M   'P 1'
#
loop_
_entity.id
_entity.type
_entity.pdbx_description
1 polymer ?
#
loop_
_entity_poly.entity_id
_entity_poly.type
_entity_poly.pdbx_seq_one_letter_code
_entity_poly.pdbx_strand_id
1 'polypeptide(L)' 'MKFEDALTYLDDIVKKLEANSLSLDESLEAFDTAVKLVKFCNQKLELAEQKVRILTEGDDGSVTDMPFENISDAT' A
#
# COMPACT_ATOMS: atom_id res chain seq x y z
N MET A 1 -0.69 -9.86 -9.60
CA MET A 1 0.41 -9.20 -8.87
C MET A 1 0.12 -9.32 -7.38
N LYS A 2 1.12 -9.65 -6.56
CA LYS A 2 0.98 -9.63 -5.10
C LYS A 2 1.19 -8.21 -4.56
N PHE A 3 0.87 -7.99 -3.28
CA PHE A 3 1.05 -6.68 -2.66
C PHE A 3 2.54 -6.31 -2.61
N GLU A 4 3.38 -7.26 -2.20
CA GLU A 4 4.82 -7.12 -2.05
C GLU A 4 5.47 -6.79 -3.41
N ASP A 5 5.05 -7.49 -4.47
CA ASP A 5 5.52 -7.21 -5.83
C ASP A 5 5.17 -5.78 -6.27
N ALA A 6 3.95 -5.33 -5.98
CA ALA A 6 3.48 -3.98 -6.34
C ALA A 6 4.23 -2.91 -5.54
N LEU A 7 4.52 -3.17 -4.27
CA LEU A 7 5.27 -2.27 -3.41
C LEU A 7 6.74 -2.17 -3.83
N THR A 8 7.39 -3.29 -4.15
CA THR A 8 8.75 -3.29 -4.72
C THR A 8 8.79 -2.53 -6.04
N TYR A 9 7.81 -2.73 -6.92
CA TYR A 9 7.79 -2.04 -8.19
C TYR A 9 7.55 -0.52 -8.02
N LEU A 10 6.72 -0.12 -7.05
CA LEU A 10 6.52 1.29 -6.72
C LEU A 10 7.83 1.93 -6.23
N ASP A 11 8.58 1.26 -5.34
CA ASP A 11 9.89 1.73 -4.85
C ASP A 11 10.90 1.92 -6.00
N ASP A 12 10.94 0.98 -6.95
CA ASP A 12 11.79 1.11 -8.13
C ASP A 12 11.40 2.31 -9.02
N ILE A 13 10.10 2.60 -9.16
CA ILE A 13 9.63 3.77 -9.91
C ILE A 13 10.01 5.06 -9.20
N VAL A 14 9.85 5.12 -7.87
CA VAL A 14 10.24 6.29 -7.07
C VAL A 14 11.73 6.57 -7.23
N LYS A 15 12.58 5.55 -7.11
CA LYS A 15 14.03 5.70 -7.32
C LYS A 15 14.38 6.24 -8.71
N LYS A 16 13.66 5.81 -9.75
CA LYS A 16 13.87 6.33 -11.12
C LYS A 16 13.46 7.79 -11.26
N LEU A 17 12.35 8.18 -10.66
CA LEU A 17 11.89 9.57 -10.62
C LEU A 17 12.90 10.46 -9.86
N GLU A 18 13.43 9.98 -8.74
CA GLU A 18 14.42 10.72 -7.93
C GLU A 18 15.79 10.83 -8.62
N ALA A 19 16.14 9.86 -9.48
CA ALA A 19 17.41 9.85 -10.19
C ALA A 19 17.54 10.96 -11.26
N ASN A 20 16.46 11.73 -11.56
CA ASN A 20 16.43 12.82 -12.54
C ASN A 20 17.03 12.47 -13.92
N SER A 21 16.97 11.18 -14.28
CA SER A 21 17.52 10.65 -15.54
C SER A 21 16.46 10.39 -16.60
N LEU A 22 15.18 10.60 -16.25
CA LEU A 22 14.05 10.43 -17.15
C LEU A 22 13.79 11.74 -17.91
N SER A 23 13.39 11.61 -19.17
CA SER A 23 12.74 12.71 -19.90
C SER A 23 11.39 13.07 -19.26
N LEU A 24 10.80 14.19 -19.71
CA LEU A 24 9.49 14.63 -19.22
C LEU A 24 8.41 13.57 -19.49
N ASP A 25 8.38 13.02 -20.72
CA ASP A 25 7.39 12.02 -21.11
C ASP A 25 7.54 10.73 -20.28
N GLU A 26 8.76 10.25 -20.11
CA GLU A 26 9.05 9.08 -19.27
C GLU A 26 8.67 9.33 -17.79
N SER A 27 8.87 10.55 -17.30
CA SER A 27 8.48 10.93 -15.94
C SER A 27 6.96 10.91 -15.76
N LEU A 28 6.20 11.35 -16.77
CA LEU A 28 4.74 11.30 -16.75
C LEU A 28 4.21 9.87 -16.79
N GLU A 29 4.82 9.00 -17.61
CA GLU A 29 4.47 7.57 -17.66
C GLU A 29 4.80 6.83 -16.35
N ALA A 30 5.97 7.12 -15.78
CA ALA A 30 6.38 6.58 -14.48
C ALA A 30 5.42 7.03 -13.37
N PHE A 31 5.02 8.30 -13.37
CA PHE A 31 4.05 8.83 -12.41
C PHE A 31 2.66 8.19 -12.54
N ASP A 32 2.12 8.07 -13.77
CA ASP A 32 0.83 7.40 -14.00
C ASP A 32 0.85 5.94 -13.50
N THR A 33 1.97 5.24 -13.74
CA THR A 33 2.18 3.89 -13.24
C THR A 33 2.23 3.85 -11.71
N ALA A 34 2.97 4.77 -11.08
CA ALA A 34 3.05 4.88 -9.63
C ALA A 34 1.66 5.10 -8.99
N VAL A 35 0.85 6.00 -9.56
CA VAL A 35 -0.52 6.26 -9.07
C VAL A 35 -1.39 5.00 -9.12
N LYS A 36 -1.29 4.22 -10.19
CA LYS A 36 -2.02 2.95 -10.32
C LYS A 36 -1.58 1.93 -9.27
N LEU A 37 -0.27 1.83 -9.01
CA LEU A 37 0.28 0.93 -7.99
C LEU A 37 -0.17 1.34 -6.58
N VAL A 38 -0.12 2.63 -6.25
CA VAL A 38 -0.62 3.15 -4.96
C VAL A 38 -2.08 2.78 -4.76
N LYS A 39 -2.92 3.00 -5.79
CA LYS A 39 -4.34 2.63 -5.72
C LYS A 39 -4.53 1.13 -5.51
N PHE A 40 -3.75 0.30 -6.21
CA PHE A 40 -3.78 -1.14 -6.04
C PHE A 40 -3.38 -1.57 -4.61
N CYS A 41 -2.30 -1.00 -4.06
CA CYS A 41 -1.83 -1.28 -2.71
C CYS A 41 -2.90 -0.91 -1.67
N ASN A 42 -3.49 0.26 -1.78
CA ASN A 42 -4.56 0.71 -0.86
C ASN A 42 -5.77 -0.23 -0.90
N GLN A 43 -6.19 -0.67 -2.09
CA GLN A 43 -7.29 -1.65 -2.21
C GLN A 43 -6.95 -2.99 -1.57
N LYS A 44 -5.69 -3.43 -1.64
CA LYS A 44 -5.26 -4.67 -0.97
C LYS A 44 -5.26 -4.54 0.55
N LEU A 45 -4.82 -3.39 1.06
CA LEU A 45 -4.86 -3.09 2.49
C LEU A 45 -6.30 -3.02 3.01
N GLU A 46 -7.20 -2.33 2.31
CA GLU A 46 -8.61 -2.24 2.68
C GLU A 46 -9.27 -3.63 2.77
N LEU A 47 -9.01 -4.50 1.79
CA LEU A 47 -9.49 -5.89 1.81
C LEU A 47 -8.90 -6.69 2.97
N ALA A 48 -7.63 -6.48 3.31
CA ALA A 48 -6.98 -7.14 4.43
C ALA A 48 -7.58 -6.68 5.76
N GLU A 49 -7.78 -5.37 5.94
CA GLU A 49 -8.43 -4.79 7.13
C GLU A 49 -9.86 -5.30 7.29
N GLN A 50 -10.65 -5.36 6.21
CA GLN A 50 -12.00 -5.90 6.26
C GLN A 50 -12.00 -7.36 6.70
N LYS A 51 -11.06 -8.16 6.19
CA LYS A 51 -10.92 -9.56 6.58
C LYS A 51 -10.52 -9.70 8.05
N VAL A 52 -9.62 -8.86 8.54
CA VAL A 52 -9.26 -8.83 9.97
C VAL A 52 -10.49 -8.49 10.81
N ARG A 53 -11.23 -7.43 10.48
CA ARG A 53 -12.47 -7.05 11.17
C ARG A 53 -13.45 -8.22 11.30
N ILE A 54 -13.74 -8.91 10.20
CA ILE A 54 -14.65 -10.07 10.20
C ILE A 54 -14.14 -11.21 11.10
N LEU A 55 -12.82 -11.40 11.19
CA LEU A 55 -12.23 -12.46 12.02
C LEU A 55 -12.13 -12.08 13.50
N THR A 56 -12.08 -10.78 13.82
CA THR A 56 -11.99 -10.25 15.19
C THR A 56 -13.36 -9.96 15.80
N GLU A 57 -14.39 -9.76 14.98
CA GLU A 57 -15.80 -9.72 15.42
C GLU A 57 -16.25 -11.16 15.74
N GLY A 58 -16.22 -11.52 17.02
CA GLY A 58 -16.64 -12.84 17.51
C GLY A 58 -18.15 -13.05 17.51
N ASP A 59 -18.59 -14.30 17.68
CA ASP A 59 -20.00 -14.76 17.72
C ASP A 59 -20.90 -14.06 18.78
N ASP A 60 -20.35 -13.18 19.62
CA ASP A 60 -21.07 -12.43 20.66
C ASP A 60 -21.42 -10.97 20.28
N GLY A 61 -21.05 -10.52 19.08
CA GLY A 61 -21.32 -9.16 18.60
C GLY A 61 -20.47 -8.08 19.27
N SER A 62 -19.41 -8.46 20.00
CA SER A 62 -18.46 -7.50 20.56
C SER A 62 -17.41 -7.11 19.51
N VAL A 63 -17.40 -5.84 19.12
CA VAL A 63 -16.32 -5.27 18.32
C VAL A 63 -15.15 -4.98 19.26
N THR A 64 -14.15 -5.85 19.27
CA THR A 64 -12.84 -5.46 19.81
C THR A 64 -12.16 -4.60 18.76
N ASP A 65 -12.42 -3.30 18.83
CA ASP A 65 -11.70 -2.28 18.07
C ASP A 65 -10.28 -2.24 18.64
N MET A 66 -9.41 -3.14 18.17
CA MET A 66 -7.98 -3.04 18.46
C MET A 66 -7.42 -1.99 17.51
N PRO A 67 -7.09 -0.78 17.98
CA PRO A 67 -6.37 0.17 17.16
C PRO A 67 -5.10 -0.51 16.66
N PHE A 68 -4.85 -0.41 15.35
CA PHE A 68 -3.52 -0.66 14.78
C PHE A 68 -2.59 0.43 15.33
N GLU A 69 -2.08 0.24 16.55
CA GLU A 69 -1.02 1.08 17.07
C GLU A 69 0.19 0.93 16.15
N ASN A 70 0.52 2.06 15.53
CA ASN A 70 1.74 2.37 14.80
C ASN A 70 2.93 1.49 15.22
N ILE A 71 3.26 0.48 14.41
CA ILE A 71 4.58 -0.18 14.47
C ILE A 71 5.60 0.74 13.78
N SER A 72 5.76 1.96 14.31
CA SER A 72 6.76 2.93 13.85
C SER A 72 7.34 3.76 14.98
N ASP A 73 7.40 3.21 16.19
CA ASP A 73 8.25 3.72 17.27
C ASP A 73 8.86 2.55 18.04
N ALA A 74 9.78 1.83 17.38
CA ALA A 74 10.77 1.00 18.05
C ALA A 74 12.15 1.40 17.51
N THR A 75 12.69 2.46 18.12
CA THR A 75 14.14 2.72 18.21
C THR A 75 14.88 1.53 18.80
#